data_AF-A0A7W4EEW8-F1
#
_entry.id   AF-A0A7W4EEW8-F1
#
_cell.length_a   1.000
_cell.length_b   1.000
_cell.length_c   1.000
_cell.angle_alpha   90.00
_cell.angle_beta   90.00
_cell.angle_gamma   90.00
#
_symmetry.space_group_name_H-M   'P 1'
#
loop_
_entity.id
_entity.type
_entity.pdbx_description
1 polymer ?
#
loop_
_entity_poly.entity_id
_entity_poly.type
_entity_poly.pdbx_seq_one_letter_code
_entity_poly.pdbx_strand_id
1 'polypeptide(L)' 'MAKTKKTAKAASVVKSIDELRAELAAKRQELLDSRRSHKAGELVNPRALGQIRKEIARLLTAIRAQELAAEQENK' A
#
# COMPACT_ATOMS: atom_id res chain seq x y z
N MET A 1 1.59 29.01 -10.18
CA MET A 1 0.52 28.63 -9.25
C MET A 1 0.96 27.44 -8.41
N ALA A 2 0.71 27.54 -7.10
CA ALA A 2 0.81 26.53 -6.03
C ALA A 2 1.86 25.41 -6.12
N LYS A 3 2.96 25.58 -5.36
CA LYS A 3 3.85 24.49 -4.91
C LYS A 3 3.06 23.60 -3.94
N THR A 4 2.72 22.38 -4.31
CA THR A 4 2.12 21.41 -3.37
C THR A 4 3.19 20.92 -2.40
N LYS A 5 3.03 21.39 -1.16
CA LYS A 5 3.83 21.13 0.03
C LYS A 5 3.89 19.63 0.34
N LYS A 6 5.12 19.10 0.42
CA LYS A 6 5.48 17.76 0.92
C LYS A 6 4.90 17.56 2.32
N THR A 7 3.87 16.71 2.46
CA THR A 7 3.45 16.18 3.76
C THR A 7 4.32 14.98 4.10
N ALA A 8 5.35 15.24 4.89
CA ALA A 8 6.11 14.21 5.58
C ALA A 8 5.46 13.95 6.95
N LYS A 9 5.45 12.65 7.33
CA LYS A 9 5.29 12.07 8.67
C LYS A 9 3.90 12.06 9.31
N ALA A 10 3.22 10.90 9.17
CA ALA A 10 2.58 10.23 10.31
C ALA A 10 3.50 9.04 10.66
N ALA A 11 4.34 9.14 11.69
CA ALA A 11 4.01 8.76 13.06
C ALA A 11 3.66 7.26 13.18
N SER A 12 4.72 6.43 13.09
CA SER A 12 5.12 5.44 14.10
C SER A 12 4.06 4.61 14.84
N VAL A 13 2.96 4.21 14.20
CA VAL A 13 2.31 2.96 14.59
C VAL A 13 3.02 1.88 13.78
N VAL A 14 3.98 1.19 14.40
CA VAL A 14 4.49 -0.07 13.86
C VAL A 14 3.31 -1.03 13.92
N LYS A 15 2.51 -1.03 12.85
CA LYS A 15 1.43 -2.01 12.69
C LYS A 15 2.06 -3.38 12.81
N SER A 16 1.39 -4.26 13.54
CA SER A 16 1.79 -5.66 13.62
C SER A 16 1.86 -6.25 12.20
N ILE A 17 2.66 -7.31 12.02
CA ILE A 17 2.76 -8.00 10.72
C ILE A 17 1.36 -8.41 10.23
N ASP A 18 0.48 -8.79 11.15
CA ASP A 18 -0.90 -9.20 10.85
C ASP A 18 -1.78 -8.05 10.36
N GLU A 19 -1.66 -6.86 10.95
CA GLU A 19 -2.33 -5.65 10.46
C GLU A 19 -1.85 -5.27 9.05
N LEU A 20 -0.54 -5.37 8.78
CA LEU A 20 -0.01 -5.10 7.44
C LEU A 20 -0.51 -6.11 6.40
N ARG A 21 -0.69 -7.37 6.80
CA ARG A 21 -1.29 -8.42 5.95
C ARG A 21 -2.77 -8.14 5.67
N ALA A 22 -3.52 -7.69 6.68
CA ALA A 22 -4.91 -7.29 6.52
C ALA A 22 -5.06 -6.10 5.56
N GLU A 23 -4.20 -5.08 5.69
CA GLU A 23 -4.18 -3.93 4.80
C GLU A 23 -3.80 -4.29 3.36
N LEU A 24 -2.86 -5.22 3.20
CA LEU A 24 -2.49 -5.75 1.90
C LEU A 24 -3.64 -6.51 1.23
N ALA A 25 -4.42 -7.29 2.00
CA ALA A 25 -5.62 -7.95 1.48
C ALA A 25 -6.67 -6.92 1.02
N ALA A 26 -6.94 -5.90 1.84
CA ALA A 26 -7.86 -4.82 1.49
C ALA A 26 -7.42 -4.07 0.23
N LYS A 27 -6.13 -3.71 0.11
CA LYS A 27 -5.58 -3.03 -1.07
C LYS A 27 -5.60 -3.87 -2.34
N ARG A 28 -5.44 -5.20 -2.23
CA ARG A 28 -5.61 -6.11 -3.37
C ARG A 28 -7.06 -6.15 -3.84
N GLN A 29 -8.02 -6.17 -2.92
CA GLN A 29 -9.44 -6.11 -3.25
C GLN A 29 -9.78 -4.79 -3.97
N GLU A 30 -9.31 -3.65 -3.43
CA GLU A 30 -9.46 -2.33 -4.05
C GLU A 30 -8.90 -2.30 -5.50
N LEU A 31 -7.75 -2.95 -5.73
CA LEU A 31 -7.18 -3.06 -7.07
C LEU A 31 -8.06 -3.87 -8.02
N LEU A 32 -8.67 -4.97 -7.56
CA LEU A 32 -9.56 -5.80 -8.37
C LEU A 32 -10.82 -5.02 -8.76
N ASP A 33 -11.42 -4.31 -7.81
CA ASP A 33 -12.62 -3.53 -8.05
C ASP A 33 -12.32 -2.33 -8.97
N SER A 34 -11.19 -1.65 -8.75
CA SER A 34 -10.72 -0.59 -9.65
C SER A 34 -10.46 -1.09 -11.07
N ARG A 35 -9.95 -2.33 -11.24
CA ARG A 35 -9.76 -2.95 -12.56
C ARG A 35 -11.09 -3.29 -13.23
N ARG A 36 -12.09 -3.73 -12.46
CA ARG A 36 -13.45 -3.98 -12.96
C ARG A 36 -14.08 -2.67 -13.45
N SER A 37 -14.05 -1.60 -12.65
CA SER A 37 -14.56 -0.28 -13.06
C SER A 37 -13.80 0.30 -14.25
N HIS A 38 -12.47 0.11 -14.33
CA HIS A 38 -11.70 0.53 -15.50
C HIS A 38 -12.12 -0.22 -16.76
N LYS A 39 -12.37 -1.54 -16.66
CA LYS A 39 -12.86 -2.35 -17.77
C LYS A 39 -14.28 -1.94 -18.20
N ALA A 40 -15.13 -1.55 -17.25
CA ALA A 40 -16.47 -1.03 -17.50
C ALA A 40 -16.46 0.40 -18.10
N GLY A 41 -15.32 1.10 -18.07
CA GLY A 41 -15.21 2.50 -18.51
C GLY A 41 -15.72 3.52 -17.48
N GLU A 42 -16.06 3.08 -16.27
CA GLU A 42 -16.59 3.92 -15.20
C GLU A 42 -15.49 4.52 -14.31
N LEU A 43 -14.23 4.08 -14.47
CA LEU A 43 -13.13 4.60 -13.67
C LEU A 43 -12.74 6.01 -14.12
N VAL A 44 -13.15 7.00 -13.32
CA VAL A 44 -12.89 8.43 -13.55
C VAL A 44 -11.40 8.76 -13.69
N ASN A 45 -10.53 8.09 -12.91
CA ASN A 45 -9.08 8.33 -12.93
C ASN A 45 -8.28 7.04 -13.09
N PRO A 46 -7.83 6.71 -14.32
CA PRO A 46 -6.99 5.53 -14.57
C PRO A 46 -5.65 5.53 -13.82
N ARG A 47 -5.12 6.70 -13.41
CA ARG A 47 -3.86 6.78 -12.66
C ARG A 47 -3.97 6.21 -11.24
N ALA A 48 -5.19 6.09 -10.69
CA ALA A 48 -5.43 5.46 -9.39
C ALA A 48 -4.91 4.02 -9.34
N LEU A 49 -5.02 3.25 -10.43
CA LEU A 49 -4.47 1.90 -10.52
C LEU A 49 -2.95 1.86 -10.27
N GLY A 50 -2.22 2.84 -10.81
CA GLY A 50 -0.78 2.95 -10.61
C GLY A 50 -0.42 3.28 -9.17
N GLN A 51 -1.23 4.10 -8.50
CA GLN A 51 -1.05 4.45 -7.09
C GLN A 51 -1.31 3.24 -6.17
N ILE A 52 -2.43 2.53 -6.38
CA ILE A 52 -2.78 1.33 -5.60
C ILE A 52 -1.69 0.26 -5.74
N ARG A 53 -1.15 0.05 -6.96
CA ARG A 53 -0.03 -0.89 -7.17
C ARG A 53 1.24 -0.51 -6.39
N LYS A 54 1.56 0.79 -6.31
CA LYS A 54 2.70 1.28 -5.52
C LYS A 54 2.47 1.10 -4.03
N GLU A 55 1.24 1.30 -3.55
CA GLU A 55 0.87 1.06 -2.15
C GLU A 55 1.02 -0.41 -1.77
N ILE A 56 0.55 -1.35 -2.61
CA ILE A 56 0.76 -2.79 -2.42
C ILE A 56 2.25 -3.12 -2.34
N ALA A 57 3.06 -2.56 -3.24
CA ALA A 57 4.50 -2.80 -3.25
C ALA A 57 5.16 -2.31 -1.94
N ARG A 58 4.78 -1.13 -1.43
CA ARG A 58 5.29 -0.61 -0.15
C ARG A 58 4.89 -1.49 1.03
N LEU A 59 3.66 -1.98 1.06
CA LEU A 59 3.19 -2.90 2.10
C LEU A 59 3.99 -4.21 2.10
N LEU A 60 4.24 -4.79 0.92
CA LEU A 60 5.10 -5.98 0.78
C LEU A 60 6.52 -5.72 1.29
N THR A 61 7.12 -4.58 0.94
CA THR A 61 8.45 -4.20 1.44
C THR A 61 8.45 -4.03 2.95
N ALA A 62 7.42 -3.41 3.53
CA ALA A 62 7.32 -3.22 4.98
C ALA A 62 7.21 -4.56 5.73
N ILE A 63 6.36 -5.49 5.24
CA ILE A 63 6.23 -6.84 5.79
C ILE A 63 7.58 -7.56 5.73
N ARG A 64 8.25 -7.53 4.58
CA ARG A 64 9.55 -8.19 4.42
C ARG A 64 10.63 -7.59 5.31
N ALA A 65 10.64 -6.27 5.49
CA ALA A 65 11.58 -5.60 6.38
C ALA A 65 11.36 -6.01 7.85
N GLN A 66 10.12 -6.16 8.29
CA GLN A 66 9.79 -6.65 9.62
C GLN A 66 10.18 -8.13 9.81
N GLU A 67 9.90 -8.98 8.82
CA GLU A 67 10.32 -10.39 8.83
C GLU A 67 11.84 -10.53 8.95
N LEU A 68 12.60 -9.78 8.15
CA LEU A 68 14.07 -9.81 8.20
C LEU A 68 14.60 -9.28 9.54
N ALA A 69 14.00 -8.24 10.12
CA ALA A 69 14.39 -7.74 11.44
C ALA A 69 14.20 -8.82 12.52
N ALA A 70 13.05 -9.51 12.51
CA ALA A 70 12.79 -10.63 13.40
C ALA A 70 13.77 -11.82 13.19
N GLU A 71 14.17 -12.10 11.94
CA GLU A 71 15.19 -13.14 11.65
C GLU A 71 16.59 -12.77 12.17
N GLN A 72 16.96 -11.48 12.15
CA GLN A 72 18.26 -11.03 12.67
C GLN A 72 18.31 -11.03 14.20
N GLU A 73 17.19 -10.72 14.88
CA GLU A 73 17.11 -10.76 16.35
C GLU A 73 17.19 -12.18 16.93
N ASN A 74 16.84 -13.19 16.13
CA ASN A 74 16.88 -14.61 16.53
C ASN A 74 18.22 -15.31 16.22
N LYS A 75 19.21 -14.60 15.69
CA LYS A 75 20.55 -15.10 15.37
C LYS A 75 21.59 -14.63 16.38
#